data_AF-A0A960UE67-F1
#
_entry.id   AF-A0A960UE67-F1
#
_cell.length_a   1.000
_cell.length_b   1.000
_cell.length_c   1.000
_cell.angle_alpha   90.00
_cell.angle_beta   90.00
_cell.angle_gamma   90.00
#
_symmetry.space_group_name_H-M   'P 1'
#
loop_
_entity.id
_entity.type
_entity.pdbx_description
1 polymer ?
#
loop_
_entity_poly.entity_id
_entity_poly.type
_entity_poly.pdbx_seq_one_letter_code
_entity_poly.pdbx_strand_id
1 'polypeptide(L)'
;MSGSLDKSLFSEFPPISTEEWENIIIKDLKGADYEKRLVWKTDNDFSLQPYYRREDLKNLSYLESLPGEVPFVRGKNRLKNDWDTCQDISHSSAEDANRFALGALKGEVEALCFITDVSSDTVSGISLQSQKDMETLLKSIFIENFSLHFEAGKSSVAIFAMYVNKAKK
;
A
#
# COMPACT_ATOMS: atom_id res chain seq x y z
N MET A 1 -27.18 3.78 26.44
CA MET A 1 -27.07 2.80 27.55
C MET A 1 -25.81 3.11 28.33
N SER A 2 -25.94 3.63 29.55
CA SER A 2 -24.82 3.92 30.44
C SER A 2 -24.34 2.63 31.10
N GLY A 3 -23.38 1.95 30.48
CA GLY A 3 -22.64 0.89 31.14
C GLY A 3 -21.72 1.52 32.18
N SER A 4 -22.01 1.32 33.46
CA SER A 4 -21.10 1.63 34.56
C SER A 4 -19.82 0.83 34.35
N LEU A 5 -18.76 1.46 33.84
CA LEU A 5 -17.41 0.91 33.87
C LEU A 5 -17.09 0.54 35.33
N ASP A 6 -16.95 -0.74 35.60
CA ASP A 6 -16.64 -1.26 36.92
C ASP A 6 -15.28 -0.71 37.35
N LYS A 7 -15.31 0.29 38.26
CA LYS A 7 -14.13 1.04 38.72
C LYS A 7 -13.07 0.15 39.38
N SER A 8 -13.41 -1.09 39.74
CA SER A 8 -12.53 -2.04 40.42
C SER A 8 -11.40 -2.61 39.53
N LEU A 9 -11.57 -2.64 38.21
CA LEU A 9 -10.56 -3.24 37.30
C LEU A 9 -9.38 -2.32 37.01
N PHE A 10 -9.52 -1.00 37.21
CA PHE A 10 -8.50 0.00 36.88
C PHE A 10 -7.91 0.70 38.10
N SER A 11 -8.35 0.35 39.32
CA SER A 11 -7.79 0.93 40.55
C SER A 11 -6.32 0.54 40.77
N GLU A 12 -5.88 -0.58 40.20
CA GLU A 12 -4.48 -1.03 40.26
C GLU A 12 -3.56 -0.29 39.27
N PHE A 13 -4.12 0.46 38.32
CA PHE A 13 -3.37 1.17 37.28
C PHE A 13 -3.71 2.66 37.30
N PRO A 14 -3.24 3.41 38.32
CA PRO A 14 -3.45 4.84 38.36
C PRO A 14 -2.80 5.52 37.14
N PRO A 15 -3.36 6.62 36.64
CA PRO A 15 -2.76 7.37 35.54
C PRO A 15 -1.41 7.94 35.99
N ILE A 16 -0.34 7.59 35.29
CA ILE A 16 1.01 8.11 35.51
C ILE A 16 1.19 9.41 34.72
N SER A 17 1.86 10.43 35.26
CA SER A 17 2.18 11.68 34.54
C SER A 17 3.34 11.50 33.56
N THR A 18 3.54 12.45 32.63
CA THR A 18 4.63 12.33 31.63
C THR A 18 5.97 12.53 32.30
N GLU A 19 6.02 13.44 33.26
CA GLU A 19 7.17 13.65 34.13
C GLU A 19 7.57 12.38 34.90
N GLU A 20 6.60 11.66 35.47
CA GLU A 20 6.88 10.39 36.18
C GLU A 20 7.47 9.33 35.25
N TRP A 21 6.98 9.24 34.01
CA TRP A 21 7.54 8.35 32.99
C TRP A 21 8.96 8.75 32.58
N GLU A 22 9.19 10.03 32.31
CA GLU A 22 10.51 10.56 31.97
C GLU A 22 11.53 10.32 33.07
N ASN A 23 11.13 10.51 34.33
CA ASN A 23 12.01 10.28 35.49
C ASN A 23 12.50 8.83 35.58
N ILE A 24 11.63 7.86 35.28
CA ILE A 24 12.02 6.44 35.23
C ILE A 24 13.00 6.19 34.08
N ILE A 25 12.72 6.73 32.89
CA ILE A 25 13.59 6.58 31.71
C ILE A 25 14.98 7.16 31.99
N ILE A 26 15.07 8.37 32.55
CA ILE A 26 16.35 9.02 32.89
C ILE A 26 17.13 8.19 33.91
N LYS A 27 16.45 7.63 34.92
CA LYS A 27 17.07 6.75 35.91
C LYS A 27 17.65 5.49 35.25
N ASP A 28 16.91 4.89 34.33
CA ASP A 28 17.32 3.66 33.64
C ASP A 28 18.45 3.89 32.63
N LEU A 29 18.52 5.10 32.04
CA LEU A 29 19.61 5.51 31.17
C LEU A 29 20.95 5.67 31.90
N LYS A 30 20.98 5.76 33.23
CA LYS A 30 22.19 5.84 34.07
C LYS A 30 23.19 6.91 33.57
N GLY A 31 22.67 8.07 33.17
CA GLY A 31 23.46 9.19 32.65
C GLY A 31 23.81 9.12 31.16
N ALA A 32 23.33 8.11 30.43
CA ALA A 32 23.41 8.11 28.98
C ALA A 32 22.52 9.21 28.36
N ASP A 33 22.98 9.78 27.25
CA ASP A 33 22.29 10.85 26.52
C ASP A 33 20.97 10.34 25.92
N TYR A 34 19.85 10.91 26.37
CA TYR A 34 18.50 10.50 25.98
C TYR A 34 18.28 10.58 24.47
N GLU A 35 18.60 11.73 23.88
CA GLU A 35 18.42 12.00 22.45
C GLU A 35 19.22 11.01 21.58
N LYS A 36 20.48 10.75 21.95
CA LYS A 36 21.32 9.81 21.21
C LYS A 36 20.89 8.35 21.40
N ARG A 37 20.26 8.01 22.52
CA ARG A 37 19.94 6.62 22.88
C ARG A 37 18.54 6.19 22.46
N LEU A 38 17.57 7.09 22.55
CA LEU A 38 16.15 6.75 22.49
C LEU A 38 15.39 7.46 21.38
N VAL A 39 15.86 8.62 20.92
CA VAL A 39 15.20 9.36 19.85
C VAL A 39 15.74 8.89 18.51
N TRP A 40 14.84 8.39 17.65
CA TRP A 40 15.22 7.97 16.32
C TRP A 40 15.04 9.13 15.33
N LYS A 41 16.15 9.63 14.80
CA LYS A 41 16.16 10.60 13.69
C LYS A 41 15.88 9.87 12.39
N THR A 42 14.74 10.19 11.79
CA THR A 42 14.38 9.66 10.47
C THR A 42 15.04 10.50 9.38
N ASP A 43 15.18 9.93 8.18
CA ASP A 43 15.69 10.64 7.00
C ASP A 43 14.72 11.70 6.47
N ASN A 44 13.51 11.78 7.04
CA ASN A 44 12.42 12.65 6.59
C ASN A 44 12.26 13.89 7.47
N ASP A 45 13.35 14.36 8.09
CA ASP A 45 13.40 15.59 8.92
C ASP A 45 12.45 15.62 10.13
N PHE A 46 11.99 14.46 10.61
CA PHE A 46 11.28 14.34 11.88
C PHE A 46 11.90 13.27 12.79
N SER A 47 11.72 13.45 14.09
CA SER A 47 12.26 12.56 15.11
C SER A 47 11.14 11.74 15.74
N LEU A 48 11.34 10.43 15.81
CA LEU A 48 10.45 9.51 16.51
C LEU A 48 10.85 9.46 17.98
N GLN A 49 9.88 9.80 18.83
CA GLN A 49 10.03 9.74 20.28
C GLN A 49 9.92 8.28 20.75
N PRO A 50 10.58 7.90 21.85
CA PRO A 50 10.57 6.52 22.34
C PRO A 50 9.20 6.04 22.82
N TYR A 51 8.28 6.96 23.12
CA TYR A 51 6.90 6.66 23.47
C TYR A 51 5.99 7.85 23.14
N TYR A 52 4.68 7.58 23.11
CA TYR A 52 3.63 8.58 22.87
C TYR A 52 2.47 8.35 23.84
N ARG A 53 1.73 9.42 24.12
CA ARG A 53 0.68 9.49 25.14
C ARG A 53 -0.56 10.18 24.60
N ARG A 54 -1.64 10.10 25.37
CA ARG A 54 -2.92 10.73 25.02
C ARG A 54 -2.79 12.24 24.77
N GLU A 55 -1.87 12.91 25.47
CA GLU A 55 -1.64 14.33 25.28
C GLU A 55 -1.03 14.69 23.93
N ASP A 56 -0.29 13.79 23.30
CA ASP A 56 0.28 13.98 21.95
C ASP A 56 -0.81 13.96 20.87
N LEU A 57 -1.99 13.41 21.18
CA LEU A 57 -3.13 13.38 20.27
C LEU A 57 -3.95 14.67 20.28
N LYS A 58 -3.77 15.57 21.27
CA LYS A 58 -4.67 16.73 21.51
C LYS A 58 -4.86 17.64 20.30
N ASN A 59 -3.87 17.74 19.43
CA ASN A 59 -3.87 18.64 18.28
C ASN A 59 -4.25 17.97 16.95
N LEU A 60 -4.69 16.71 17.00
CA LEU A 60 -5.10 15.96 15.81
C LEU A 60 -6.60 16.19 15.53
N SER A 61 -6.92 16.96 14.49
CA SER A 61 -8.30 17.31 14.14
C SER A 61 -9.15 16.16 13.59
N TYR A 62 -8.52 15.03 13.27
CA TYR A 62 -9.12 13.92 12.54
C TYR A 62 -9.32 12.66 13.39
N LEU A 63 -9.12 12.71 14.70
CA LEU A 63 -9.28 11.54 15.58
C LEU A 63 -10.68 10.93 15.52
N GLU A 64 -11.69 11.78 15.39
CA GLU A 64 -13.10 11.38 15.32
C GLU A 64 -13.58 11.14 13.88
N SER A 65 -12.71 11.28 12.88
CA SER A 65 -13.09 11.06 11.48
C SER A 65 -13.46 9.60 11.23
N LEU A 66 -14.50 9.37 10.43
CA LEU A 66 -14.90 8.04 10.00
C LEU A 66 -14.30 7.70 8.63
N PRO A 67 -14.08 6.40 8.33
CA PRO A 67 -13.74 5.99 6.97
C PRO A 67 -14.78 6.51 5.95
N GLY A 68 -14.31 7.01 4.81
CA GLY A 68 -15.12 7.62 3.77
C GLY A 68 -15.52 9.08 4.00
N GLU A 69 -15.00 9.74 5.03
CA GLU A 69 -15.19 11.18 5.26
C GLU A 69 -13.91 11.95 4.98
N VAL A 70 -14.03 13.15 4.41
CA VAL A 70 -12.90 14.07 4.17
C VAL A 70 -12.23 14.37 5.52
N PRO A 71 -10.88 14.35 5.64
CA PRO A 71 -9.87 14.24 4.58
C PRO A 71 -9.41 12.81 4.23
N PHE A 72 -10.24 11.80 4.51
CA PHE A 72 -10.01 10.38 4.20
C PHE A 72 -8.80 9.75 4.90
N VAL A 73 -8.41 10.27 6.06
CA VAL A 73 -7.28 9.74 6.86
C VAL A 73 -7.46 8.27 7.27
N ARG A 74 -8.70 7.78 7.30
CA ARG A 74 -9.05 6.37 7.58
C ARG A 74 -9.49 5.59 6.34
N GLY A 75 -9.17 6.09 5.15
CA GLY A 75 -9.57 5.51 3.86
C GLY A 75 -10.82 6.14 3.27
N LYS A 76 -11.02 5.93 1.96
CA LYS A 76 -12.16 6.45 1.18
C LYS A 76 -13.42 5.61 1.29
N ASN A 77 -13.31 4.35 1.66
CA ASN A 77 -14.45 3.43 1.73
C ASN A 77 -14.96 3.34 3.17
N ARG A 78 -16.28 3.47 3.34
CA ARG A 78 -16.91 3.44 4.68
C ARG A 78 -17.16 2.04 5.23
N LEU A 79 -17.52 1.09 4.35
CA LEU A 79 -18.16 -0.16 4.76
C LEU A 79 -17.32 -1.41 4.50
N LYS A 80 -16.44 -1.38 3.49
CA LYS A 80 -15.66 -2.54 3.09
C LYS A 80 -14.32 -2.13 2.51
N ASN A 81 -13.37 -3.04 2.67
CA ASN A 81 -12.09 -2.97 2.00
C ASN A 81 -12.15 -3.90 0.79
N ASP A 82 -12.09 -3.32 -0.40
CA ASP A 82 -12.11 -4.05 -1.68
C ASP A 82 -10.81 -3.75 -2.42
N TRP A 83 -9.68 -4.22 -1.87
CA TRP A 83 -8.44 -4.19 -2.65
C TRP A 83 -8.41 -5.42 -3.55
N ASP A 84 -8.07 -5.23 -4.83
CA ASP A 84 -7.85 -6.34 -5.74
C ASP A 84 -6.49 -6.96 -5.48
N THR A 85 -6.42 -8.29 -5.49
CA THR A 85 -5.16 -9.03 -5.62
C THR A 85 -4.63 -8.89 -7.04
N CYS A 86 -3.69 -7.97 -7.24
CA CYS A 86 -3.10 -7.68 -8.55
C CYS A 86 -1.70 -8.30 -8.69
N GLN A 87 -1.50 -9.15 -9.69
CA GLN A 87 -0.21 -9.79 -9.97
C GLN A 87 0.54 -9.06 -11.09
N ASP A 88 1.73 -8.59 -10.77
CA ASP A 88 2.66 -8.01 -11.73
C ASP A 88 3.30 -9.09 -12.61
N ILE A 89 3.39 -8.81 -13.91
CA ILE A 89 3.94 -9.70 -14.93
C ILE A 89 4.95 -8.92 -15.77
N SER A 90 6.22 -9.30 -15.66
CA SER A 90 7.36 -8.62 -16.29
C SER A 90 8.29 -9.58 -17.03
N HIS A 91 7.76 -10.69 -17.55
CA HIS A 91 8.56 -11.63 -18.34
C HIS A 91 8.93 -11.01 -19.70
N SER A 92 10.08 -11.38 -20.26
CA SER A 92 10.61 -10.70 -21.46
C SER A 92 9.82 -10.94 -22.75
N SER A 93 9.17 -12.11 -22.89
CA SER A 93 8.37 -12.48 -24.05
C SER A 93 6.87 -12.47 -23.76
N ALA A 94 6.06 -12.19 -24.79
CA ALA A 94 4.60 -12.22 -24.68
C ALA A 94 4.08 -13.63 -24.35
N GLU A 95 4.73 -14.66 -24.88
CA GLU A 95 4.40 -16.07 -24.64
C GLU A 95 4.64 -16.48 -23.19
N ASP A 96 5.81 -16.14 -22.63
CA ASP A 96 6.13 -16.49 -21.25
C ASP A 96 5.27 -15.68 -20.27
N ALA A 97 5.02 -14.41 -20.57
CA ALA A 97 4.10 -13.56 -19.82
C ALA A 97 2.67 -14.10 -19.83
N ASN A 98 2.17 -14.56 -20.98
CA ASN A 98 0.85 -15.20 -21.09
C ASN A 98 0.78 -16.48 -20.25
N ARG A 99 1.79 -17.35 -20.33
CA ARG A 99 1.83 -18.59 -19.53
C ARG A 99 1.79 -18.28 -18.04
N PHE A 100 2.54 -17.28 -17.58
CA PHE A 100 2.53 -16.85 -16.19
C PHE A 100 1.20 -16.22 -15.79
N ALA A 101 0.63 -15.37 -16.64
CA ALA A 101 -0.70 -14.76 -16.44
C ALA A 101 -1.78 -15.82 -16.22
N LEU A 102 -1.85 -16.82 -17.09
CA LEU A 102 -2.79 -17.92 -16.95
C LEU A 102 -2.55 -18.74 -15.68
N GLY A 103 -1.29 -18.86 -15.23
CA GLY A 103 -0.94 -19.47 -13.95
C GLY A 103 -1.46 -18.66 -12.76
N ALA A 104 -1.26 -17.34 -12.78
CA ALA A 104 -1.74 -16.43 -11.75
C ALA A 104 -3.27 -16.42 -11.68
N LEU A 105 -3.96 -16.35 -12.81
CA LEU A 105 -5.43 -16.44 -12.88
C LEU A 105 -5.97 -17.76 -12.33
N LYS A 106 -5.27 -18.89 -12.55
CA LYS A 106 -5.61 -20.17 -11.92
C LYS A 106 -5.42 -20.16 -10.41
N GLY A 107 -4.52 -19.31 -9.91
CA GLY A 107 -4.33 -19.02 -8.49
C GLY A 107 -5.30 -17.98 -7.94
N GLU A 108 -6.36 -17.65 -8.68
CA GLU A 108 -7.46 -16.76 -8.26
C GLU A 108 -7.06 -15.30 -8.00
N VAL A 109 -6.01 -14.80 -8.68
CA VAL A 109 -5.75 -13.35 -8.69
C VAL A 109 -6.88 -12.60 -9.39
N GLU A 110 -7.28 -11.46 -8.83
CA GLU A 110 -8.41 -10.66 -9.31
C GLU A 110 -8.00 -9.72 -10.45
N ALA A 111 -6.73 -9.33 -10.49
CA ALA A 111 -6.19 -8.41 -11.48
C ALA A 111 -4.79 -8.82 -11.96
N LEU A 112 -4.44 -8.39 -13.17
CA LEU A 112 -3.11 -8.55 -13.74
C LEU A 112 -2.53 -7.19 -14.12
N CYS A 113 -1.27 -6.95 -13.79
CA CYS A 113 -0.52 -5.79 -14.26
C CYS A 113 0.61 -6.23 -15.19
N PHE A 114 0.52 -5.87 -16.46
CA PHE A 114 1.55 -6.15 -17.44
C PHE A 114 2.57 -5.00 -17.48
N ILE A 115 3.80 -5.28 -17.10
CA ILE A 115 4.91 -4.33 -17.13
C ILE A 115 5.56 -4.42 -18.50
N THR A 116 5.54 -3.32 -19.24
CA THR A 116 6.06 -3.19 -20.61
C THR A 116 6.66 -1.78 -20.81
N ASP A 117 7.30 -1.27 -19.75
CA ASP A 117 7.83 0.08 -19.77
C ASP A 117 9.04 0.16 -20.71
N VAL A 118 9.02 1.20 -21.55
CA VAL A 118 10.13 1.54 -22.43
C VAL A 118 10.69 2.86 -21.93
N SER A 119 11.81 2.77 -21.22
CA SER A 119 12.63 3.94 -20.91
C SER A 119 13.51 4.29 -22.11
N SER A 120 14.17 5.45 -22.07
CA SER A 120 14.90 6.02 -23.21
C SER A 120 15.87 5.05 -23.90
N ASP A 121 16.46 4.09 -23.15
CA ASP A 121 17.45 3.15 -23.67
C ASP A 121 17.23 1.69 -23.22
N THR A 122 16.15 1.40 -22.46
CA THR A 122 15.88 0.04 -21.94
C THR A 122 14.41 -0.31 -21.97
N VAL A 123 14.11 -1.56 -22.34
CA VAL A 123 12.79 -2.16 -22.17
C VAL A 123 12.78 -2.90 -20.83
N SER A 124 11.88 -2.51 -19.93
CA SER A 124 11.60 -3.20 -18.68
C SER A 124 10.34 -4.05 -18.85
N GLY A 125 10.45 -5.34 -18.57
CA GLY A 125 9.33 -6.28 -18.67
C GLY A 125 9.12 -6.83 -20.07
N ILE A 126 7.86 -6.84 -20.51
CA ILE A 126 7.40 -7.54 -21.70
C ILE A 126 7.70 -6.72 -22.95
N SER A 127 8.39 -7.31 -23.92
CA SER A 127 8.63 -6.68 -25.22
C SER A 127 7.40 -6.80 -26.12
N LEU A 128 6.52 -5.80 -26.10
CA LEU A 128 5.36 -5.69 -27.00
C LEU A 128 5.65 -4.71 -28.13
N GLN A 129 5.88 -5.21 -29.34
CA GLN A 129 6.26 -4.39 -30.50
C GLN A 129 5.18 -4.33 -31.58
N SER A 130 4.20 -5.22 -31.50
CA SER A 130 3.19 -5.40 -32.55
C SER A 130 1.83 -5.82 -31.99
N GLN A 131 0.79 -5.68 -32.83
CA GLN A 131 -0.54 -6.20 -32.52
C GLN A 131 -0.53 -7.72 -32.26
N LYS A 132 0.35 -8.46 -32.93
CA LYS A 132 0.49 -9.91 -32.76
C LYS A 132 0.99 -10.24 -31.35
N ASP A 133 1.90 -9.44 -30.80
CA ASP A 133 2.42 -9.66 -29.45
C ASP A 133 1.32 -9.44 -28.41
N MET A 134 0.47 -8.42 -28.59
CA MET A 134 -0.70 -8.20 -27.75
C MET A 134 -1.71 -9.36 -27.85
N GLU A 135 -1.95 -9.88 -29.05
CA GLU A 135 -2.81 -11.05 -29.26
C GLU A 135 -2.24 -12.31 -28.59
N THR A 136 -0.92 -12.50 -28.62
CA THR A 136 -0.23 -13.57 -27.90
C THR A 136 -0.35 -13.40 -26.38
N LEU A 137 -0.06 -12.19 -25.87
CA LEU A 137 -0.08 -11.88 -24.44
C LEU A 137 -1.45 -12.16 -23.82
N LEU A 138 -2.52 -11.77 -24.52
CA LEU A 138 -3.91 -11.90 -24.04
C LEU A 138 -4.59 -13.19 -24.52
N LYS A 139 -3.84 -14.12 -25.11
CA LYS A 139 -4.41 -15.37 -25.61
C LYS A 139 -5.05 -16.16 -24.45
N SER A 140 -6.30 -16.57 -24.63
CA SER A 140 -7.08 -17.31 -23.64
C SER A 140 -7.33 -16.58 -22.31
N ILE A 141 -7.09 -15.26 -22.26
CA ILE A 141 -7.48 -14.40 -21.14
C ILE A 141 -8.79 -13.71 -21.52
N PHE A 142 -9.85 -13.96 -20.74
CA PHE A 142 -11.16 -13.32 -20.92
C PHE A 142 -11.13 -11.92 -20.29
N ILE A 143 -10.77 -10.92 -21.10
CA ILE A 143 -10.50 -9.55 -20.66
C ILE A 143 -11.71 -8.85 -20.03
N GLU A 144 -12.91 -9.37 -20.23
CA GLU A 144 -14.16 -8.88 -19.64
C GLU A 144 -14.34 -9.32 -18.18
N ASN A 145 -13.63 -10.37 -17.76
CA ASN A 145 -13.78 -10.97 -16.44
C ASN A 145 -12.71 -10.51 -15.43
N PHE A 146 -11.65 -9.86 -15.90
CA PHE A 146 -10.49 -9.50 -15.09
C PHE A 146 -10.10 -8.05 -15.28
N SER A 147 -9.67 -7.40 -14.20
CA SER A 147 -9.06 -6.08 -14.26
C SER A 147 -7.65 -6.20 -14.84
N LEU A 148 -7.40 -5.52 -15.96
CA LEU A 148 -6.09 -5.49 -16.61
C LEU A 148 -5.46 -4.12 -16.52
N HIS A 149 -4.23 -4.08 -16.02
CA HIS A 149 -3.40 -2.89 -15.92
C HIS A 149 -2.18 -3.03 -16.83
N PHE A 150 -1.67 -1.90 -17.31
CA PHE A 150 -0.46 -1.84 -18.10
C PHE A 150 0.45 -0.73 -17.57
N GLU A 151 1.63 -1.10 -17.10
CA GLU A 151 2.71 -0.16 -16.82
C GLU A 151 3.57 -0.03 -18.07
N ALA A 152 3.22 0.95 -18.91
CA ALA A 152 3.77 1.10 -20.26
C ALA A 152 4.57 2.39 -20.47
N GLY A 153 4.68 3.25 -19.45
CA GLY A 153 5.38 4.54 -19.50
C GLY A 153 5.18 5.32 -20.80
N LYS A 154 6.29 5.56 -21.53
CA LYS A 154 6.28 6.31 -22.80
C LYS A 154 5.52 5.60 -23.94
N SER A 155 5.39 4.28 -23.88
CA SER A 155 4.69 3.45 -24.86
C SER A 155 3.20 3.33 -24.61
N SER A 156 2.67 3.96 -23.55
CA SER A 156 1.26 3.87 -23.13
C SER A 156 0.24 4.07 -24.25
N VAL A 157 0.45 5.02 -25.16
CA VAL A 157 -0.47 5.25 -26.31
C VAL A 157 -0.49 4.06 -27.27
N ALA A 158 0.68 3.50 -27.59
CA ALA A 158 0.80 2.36 -28.50
C ALA A 158 0.19 1.10 -27.87
N ILE A 159 0.50 0.84 -26.60
CA ILE A 159 -0.06 -0.29 -25.85
C ILE A 159 -1.58 -0.18 -25.73
N PHE A 160 -2.10 1.00 -25.42
CA PHE A 160 -3.54 1.24 -25.35
C PHE A 160 -4.22 1.00 -26.71
N ALA A 161 -3.63 1.49 -27.81
CA ALA A 161 -4.15 1.24 -29.15
C ALA A 161 -4.19 -0.26 -29.49
N MET A 162 -3.11 -1.00 -29.19
CA MET A 162 -3.05 -2.45 -29.40
C MET A 162 -4.09 -3.20 -28.57
N TYR A 163 -4.27 -2.82 -27.30
CA TYR A 163 -5.27 -3.38 -26.40
C TYR A 163 -6.69 -3.14 -26.92
N VAL A 164 -7.04 -1.90 -27.28
CA VAL A 164 -8.36 -1.55 -27.82
C VAL A 164 -8.67 -2.32 -29.11
N ASN A 165 -7.68 -2.47 -30.00
CA ASN A 165 -7.84 -3.26 -31.21
C ASN A 165 -8.12 -4.74 -30.91
N LYS A 166 -7.54 -5.29 -29.85
CA LYS A 166 -7.82 -6.66 -29.40
C LYS A 166 -9.20 -6.78 -28.75
N ALA A 167 -9.62 -5.79 -27.96
CA ALA A 167 -10.90 -5.80 -27.25
C ALA A 167 -12.12 -5.61 -28.15
N LYS A 168 -11.94 -5.02 -29.34
CA LYS A 168 -13.01 -4.84 -30.33
C LYS A 168 -13.28 -6.06 -31.22
N LYS A 169 -12.44 -7.10 -31.16
CA LYS A 169 -12.57 -8.34 -31.94
C LYS A 169 -13.26 -9.41 -31.11
#